data_AF-A0A535S122-F1
#
_entry.id   AF-A0A535S122-F1
#
_cell.length_a   1.000
_cell.length_b   1.000
_cell.length_c   1.000
_cell.angle_alpha   90.00
_cell.angle_beta   90.00
_cell.angle_gamma   90.00
#
_symmetry.space_group_name_H-M   'P 1'
#
loop_
_entity.id
_entity.type
_entity.pdbx_description
1 polymer ?
#
loop_
_entity_poly.entity_id
_entity_poly.type
_entity_poly.pdbx_seq_one_letter_code
_entity_poly.pdbx_strand_id
1 'polypeptide(L)'
;MRKNSDRETKQSSQARRRENAGGSQFPPQISRAEPFSMPLTRRALLVTAAAATLASCAPAMAPQPTATPTQPFALGRTGTLYLDGTVPPALGNAVVQRIRNVAGIPDVTAVPSLNPSPDLILTFGELPPGYTGASIGTSPVTAITHLRVPIDSITADQARALLSGTVRDWRAVGAPYNLPVHLLALQGLVLSPDMPQAGNVQTVDTADALLRAVRTQAGSVALVPVELADWSVRNLGIDDIYPAQGRGDVTQASFAPLTLRIGAANKLVARGLDVSFLTASLGPALATTIPTFDMLVAGDIILGRGVNNKMVAYNDYLYPFRKMRQELMSADWRVANLECSITDLVPPPADNFTFTFITSRRAVDGLVYAGIQTLSLANNHSVNGGVEAFTDMMHTLHEHNITTCGGGNNLAEARQPAIQTVKGTRV
;
A
#
# COMPACT_ATOMS: atom_id res chain seq x y z
N MET A 1 -15.47 58.85 19.82
CA MET A 1 -16.44 59.84 20.34
C MET A 1 -17.32 59.12 21.36
N ARG A 2 -17.47 59.68 22.57
CA ARG A 2 -18.23 59.21 23.76
C ARG A 2 -17.56 58.20 24.72
N LYS A 3 -17.09 58.80 25.82
CA LYS A 3 -17.10 58.40 27.25
C LYS A 3 -17.64 57.00 27.60
N ASN A 4 -16.89 56.24 28.41
CA ASN A 4 -17.14 56.17 29.85
C ASN A 4 -15.95 55.57 30.61
N SER A 5 -15.56 56.31 31.64
CA SER A 5 -14.60 55.99 32.68
C SER A 5 -15.35 55.45 33.88
N ASP A 6 -14.90 54.35 34.45
CA ASP A 6 -15.11 54.09 35.89
C ASP A 6 -13.79 53.61 36.50
N ARG A 7 -13.51 54.24 37.64
CA ARG A 7 -12.30 54.15 38.46
C ARG A 7 -12.66 53.40 39.74
N GLU A 8 -11.61 53.00 40.46
CA GLU A 8 -11.57 52.44 41.82
C GLU A 8 -11.64 50.90 41.87
N THR A 9 -10.75 50.17 42.53
CA THR A 9 -10.07 50.47 43.81
C THR A 9 -8.76 49.68 43.95
N LYS A 10 -7.75 50.30 44.58
CA LYS A 10 -6.49 49.70 45.04
C LYS A 10 -6.67 49.09 46.45
N GLN A 11 -5.98 47.98 46.74
CA GLN A 11 -5.19 47.65 47.95
C GLN A 11 -4.91 46.12 47.93
N SER A 12 -3.68 45.63 47.69
CA SER A 12 -2.45 45.58 48.51
C SER A 12 -2.40 44.46 49.55
N SER A 13 -1.21 43.87 49.68
CA SER A 13 -0.73 42.84 50.64
C SER A 13 -0.81 41.40 50.08
N GLN A 14 0.20 40.54 50.13
CA GLN A 14 1.39 40.49 50.98
C GLN A 14 2.59 39.92 50.21
N ALA A 15 3.77 40.40 50.57
CA ALA A 15 5.05 39.78 50.28
C ALA A 15 5.63 39.16 51.57
N ARG A 16 6.54 38.20 51.35
CA ARG A 16 7.67 37.74 52.19
C ARG A 16 7.51 36.41 52.93
N ARG A 17 8.45 35.50 52.59
CA ARG A 17 9.51 34.87 53.41
C ARG A 17 9.83 33.51 52.77
N ARG A 18 11.04 32.95 52.77
CA ARG A 18 12.44 33.33 53.06
C ARG A 18 13.28 32.12 52.61
N GLU A 19 14.56 32.36 52.32
CA GLU A 19 15.62 31.40 51.99
C GLU A 19 15.81 30.29 53.04
N ASN A 20 16.31 29.10 52.64
CA ASN A 20 17.67 28.66 53.01
C ASN A 20 18.14 27.37 52.31
N ALA A 21 19.44 27.36 52.05
CA ALA A 21 20.25 26.29 51.48
C ALA A 21 20.62 25.20 52.51
N GLY A 22 21.03 24.02 52.03
CA GLY A 22 21.70 22.99 52.83
C GLY A 22 21.80 21.65 52.10
N GLY A 23 22.99 21.30 51.61
CA GLY A 23 23.26 20.05 50.92
C GLY A 23 23.55 18.87 51.85
N SER A 24 23.42 17.65 51.30
CA SER A 24 24.05 16.44 51.82
C SER A 24 24.31 15.46 50.66
N GLN A 25 25.57 15.04 50.50
CA GLN A 25 26.06 14.05 49.54
C GLN A 25 25.84 12.60 50.00
N PHE A 26 25.97 11.67 49.01
CA PHE A 26 26.19 10.21 49.01
C PHE A 26 25.03 9.36 48.45
N PRO A 27 25.30 8.22 47.75
CA PRO A 27 26.34 7.88 46.76
C PRO A 27 25.68 7.37 45.43
N PRO A 28 26.39 6.82 44.41
CA PRO A 28 25.84 6.68 43.06
C PRO A 28 24.89 5.49 42.98
N GLN A 29 23.61 5.75 42.70
CA GLN A 29 22.73 4.68 42.23
C GLN A 29 23.04 4.39 40.77
N ILE A 30 23.68 3.23 40.57
CA ILE A 30 23.74 2.52 39.31
C ILE A 30 22.30 2.33 38.86
N SER A 31 21.86 3.17 37.92
CA SER A 31 20.65 2.93 37.15
C SER A 31 20.86 1.59 36.45
N ARG A 32 20.10 0.57 36.89
CA ARG A 32 19.94 -0.66 36.11
C ARG A 32 19.51 -0.22 34.73
N ALA A 33 20.31 -0.56 33.72
CA ALA A 33 19.87 -0.51 32.34
C ALA A 33 18.56 -1.28 32.27
N GLU A 34 17.45 -0.56 32.13
CA GLU A 34 16.20 -1.19 31.73
C GLU A 34 16.49 -1.91 30.43
N PRO A 35 16.06 -3.18 30.29
CA PRO A 35 16.25 -3.87 29.03
C PRO A 35 15.61 -3.02 27.96
N PHE A 36 16.41 -2.57 26.99
CA PHE A 36 15.94 -2.08 25.72
C PHE A 36 15.17 -3.23 25.06
N SER A 37 13.92 -3.42 25.48
CA SER A 37 12.92 -4.08 24.67
C SER A 37 12.69 -3.11 23.52
N MET A 38 13.39 -3.33 22.41
CA MET A 38 12.91 -2.79 21.14
C MET A 38 11.43 -3.18 21.07
N PRO A 39 10.49 -2.22 21.02
CA PRO A 39 9.12 -2.57 20.71
C PRO A 39 9.17 -3.15 19.31
N LEU A 40 9.07 -4.48 19.21
CA LEU A 40 8.79 -5.15 17.96
C LEU A 40 7.54 -4.46 17.42
N THR A 41 7.69 -3.81 16.26
CA THR A 41 6.57 -3.09 15.66
C THR A 41 5.44 -4.08 15.43
N ARG A 42 4.18 -3.64 15.57
CA ARG A 42 2.97 -4.44 15.30
C ARG A 42 3.07 -5.22 13.96
N ARG A 43 3.82 -4.64 13.01
CA ARG A 43 4.17 -5.18 11.69
C ARG A 43 5.11 -6.39 11.73
N ALA A 44 6.07 -6.46 12.65
CA ALA A 44 6.93 -7.63 12.83
C ALA A 44 6.16 -8.85 13.36
N LEU A 45 5.16 -8.62 14.22
CA LEU A 45 4.22 -9.67 14.67
C LEU A 45 3.29 -10.13 13.52
N LEU A 46 2.89 -9.20 12.65
CA LEU A 46 2.01 -9.46 11.50
C LEU A 46 2.71 -10.16 10.32
N VAL A 47 4.00 -9.91 10.09
CA VAL A 47 4.79 -10.66 9.09
C VAL A 47 4.96 -12.12 9.51
N THR A 48 5.02 -12.40 10.82
CA THR A 48 4.96 -13.78 11.33
C THR A 48 3.57 -14.41 11.15
N ALA A 49 2.50 -13.59 11.16
CA ALA A 49 1.13 -14.05 10.89
C ALA A 49 0.84 -14.26 9.38
N ALA A 50 1.48 -13.51 8.47
CA ALA A 50 1.44 -13.77 7.03
C ALA A 50 2.17 -15.07 6.63
N ALA A 51 3.21 -15.44 7.39
CA ALA A 51 3.80 -16.78 7.31
C ALA A 51 2.83 -17.86 7.87
N ALA A 52 1.92 -17.48 8.77
CA ALA A 52 0.96 -18.41 9.38
C ALA A 52 -0.26 -18.72 8.50
N THR A 53 -0.70 -17.83 7.60
CA THR A 53 -1.83 -18.12 6.69
C THR A 53 -1.47 -19.03 5.52
N LEU A 54 -0.18 -19.15 5.18
CA LEU A 54 0.31 -20.16 4.21
C LEU A 54 0.81 -21.44 4.90
N ALA A 55 1.09 -21.41 6.20
CA ALA A 55 1.48 -22.58 6.98
C ALA A 55 0.30 -23.29 7.67
N SER A 56 -0.82 -22.61 7.96
CA SER A 56 -1.98 -23.23 8.62
C SER A 56 -2.93 -23.97 7.66
N CYS A 57 -2.77 -23.76 6.35
CA CYS A 57 -3.52 -24.44 5.29
C CYS A 57 -2.65 -25.40 4.47
N ALA A 58 -1.34 -25.49 4.75
CA ALA A 58 -0.59 -26.66 4.33
C ALA A 58 -1.23 -27.86 5.04
N PRO A 59 -1.75 -28.88 4.34
CA PRO A 59 -2.06 -30.13 5.02
C PRO A 59 -0.81 -30.50 5.81
N ALA A 60 -0.97 -30.85 7.09
CA ALA A 60 0.12 -31.35 7.92
C ALA A 60 0.97 -32.24 7.04
N MET A 61 2.24 -31.87 6.82
CA MET A 61 3.13 -32.50 5.84
C MET A 61 3.03 -34.00 6.06
N ALA A 62 2.22 -34.67 5.23
CA ALA A 62 1.99 -36.09 5.39
C ALA A 62 3.38 -36.71 5.23
N PRO A 63 3.77 -37.69 6.06
CA PRO A 63 5.02 -38.39 5.86
C PRO A 63 5.09 -38.77 4.38
N GLN A 64 6.17 -38.36 3.71
CA GLN A 64 6.32 -38.58 2.27
C GLN A 64 5.87 -40.00 1.95
N PRO A 65 4.86 -40.18 1.07
CA PRO A 65 4.55 -41.49 0.57
C PRO A 65 5.85 -41.99 -0.06
N THR A 66 6.41 -43.07 0.47
CA THR A 66 7.49 -43.80 -0.18
C THR A 66 6.85 -44.47 -1.40
N ALA A 67 6.65 -43.69 -2.46
CA ALA A 67 6.08 -44.17 -3.70
C ALA A 67 7.12 -45.03 -4.40
N THR A 68 6.83 -46.31 -4.53
CA THR A 68 7.52 -47.22 -5.45
C THR A 68 7.48 -46.61 -6.86
N PRO A 69 8.61 -46.47 -7.56
CA PRO A 69 8.65 -45.71 -8.81
C PRO A 69 8.01 -46.50 -9.96
N THR A 70 6.70 -46.36 -10.14
CA THR A 70 6.11 -46.38 -11.49
C THR A 70 6.77 -45.24 -12.26
N GLN A 71 7.40 -45.53 -13.41
CA GLN A 71 8.30 -44.62 -14.13
C GLN A 71 7.92 -43.14 -13.97
N PRO A 72 8.84 -42.27 -13.51
CA PRO A 72 8.51 -40.86 -13.37
C PRO A 72 8.11 -40.34 -14.74
N PHE A 73 6.90 -39.81 -14.84
CA PHE A 73 6.46 -39.07 -16.00
C PHE A 73 7.58 -38.13 -16.46
N ALA A 74 7.82 -38.07 -17.76
CA ALA A 74 8.80 -37.15 -18.35
C ALA A 74 8.19 -36.51 -19.59
N LEU A 75 7.91 -35.21 -19.48
CA LEU A 75 7.52 -34.39 -20.61
C LEU A 75 8.80 -34.13 -21.41
N GLY A 76 9.12 -34.99 -22.39
CA GLY A 76 10.34 -34.90 -23.22
C GLY A 76 10.43 -33.67 -24.13
N ARG A 77 9.69 -32.60 -23.83
CA ARG A 77 9.65 -31.31 -24.52
C ARG A 77 9.25 -30.21 -23.53
N THR A 78 9.42 -28.95 -23.91
CA THR A 78 8.83 -27.82 -23.20
C THR A 78 7.31 -27.97 -23.12
N GLY A 79 6.77 -27.83 -21.91
CA GLY A 79 5.34 -27.82 -21.65
C GLY A 79 4.70 -26.47 -21.97
N THR A 80 3.40 -26.48 -22.19
CA THR A 80 2.60 -25.25 -22.38
C THR A 80 1.71 -24.99 -21.18
N LEU A 81 1.74 -23.78 -20.65
CA LEU A 81 0.87 -23.34 -19.55
C LEU A 81 -0.06 -22.24 -20.05
N TYR A 82 -1.36 -22.44 -19.92
CA TYR A 82 -2.31 -21.35 -20.09
C TYR A 82 -2.54 -20.66 -18.75
N LEU A 83 -2.35 -19.34 -18.76
CA LEU A 83 -2.71 -18.46 -17.65
C LEU A 83 -4.13 -17.98 -17.91
N ASP A 84 -5.07 -18.45 -17.10
CA ASP A 84 -6.45 -18.03 -17.18
C ASP A 84 -6.60 -16.53 -16.86
N GLY A 85 -7.61 -15.89 -17.42
CA GLY A 85 -7.85 -14.44 -17.27
C GLY A 85 -8.04 -13.99 -15.81
N THR A 86 -8.37 -14.95 -14.94
CA THR A 86 -8.47 -14.77 -13.48
C THR A 86 -7.12 -14.61 -12.77
N VAL A 87 -6.01 -14.96 -13.42
CA VAL A 87 -4.68 -14.99 -12.80
C VAL A 87 -3.88 -13.72 -13.13
N PRO A 88 -3.41 -12.97 -12.13
CA PRO A 88 -2.53 -11.82 -12.35
C PRO A 88 -1.22 -12.23 -13.04
N PRO A 89 -0.72 -11.45 -14.04
CA PRO A 89 0.50 -11.79 -14.77
C PRO A 89 1.73 -12.00 -13.88
N ALA A 90 1.89 -11.21 -12.82
CA ALA A 90 3.01 -11.32 -11.88
C ALA A 90 3.05 -12.70 -11.18
N LEU A 91 1.88 -13.18 -10.73
CA LEU A 91 1.74 -14.51 -10.13
C LEU A 91 1.97 -15.61 -11.17
N GLY A 92 1.41 -15.47 -12.37
CA GLY A 92 1.63 -16.40 -13.47
C GLY A 92 3.11 -16.56 -13.81
N ASN A 93 3.86 -15.45 -13.89
CA ASN A 93 5.30 -15.47 -14.13
C ASN A 93 6.07 -16.18 -13.01
N ALA A 94 5.71 -15.93 -11.74
CA ALA A 94 6.34 -16.60 -10.60
C ALA A 94 6.08 -18.11 -10.61
N VAL A 95 4.87 -18.55 -10.99
CA VAL A 95 4.53 -19.96 -11.15
C VAL A 95 5.33 -20.58 -12.30
N VAL A 96 5.41 -19.95 -13.47
CA VAL A 96 6.20 -20.45 -14.62
C VAL A 96 7.65 -20.73 -14.21
N GLN A 97 8.29 -19.82 -13.47
CA GLN A 97 9.68 -20.02 -13.04
C GLN A 97 9.85 -21.20 -12.07
N ARG A 98 8.81 -21.54 -11.29
CA ARG A 98 8.85 -22.61 -10.29
C ARG A 98 8.50 -24.00 -10.83
N ILE A 99 7.76 -24.12 -11.94
CA ILE A 99 7.42 -25.43 -12.53
C ILE A 99 8.63 -26.07 -13.23
N ARG A 100 9.65 -25.29 -13.56
CA ARG A 100 10.87 -25.78 -14.24
C ARG A 100 11.51 -26.93 -13.46
N ASN A 101 11.71 -28.06 -14.14
CA ASN A 101 12.25 -29.31 -13.61
C ASN A 101 11.43 -29.94 -12.47
N VAL A 102 10.14 -29.63 -12.35
CA VAL A 102 9.24 -30.23 -11.38
C VAL A 102 8.37 -31.30 -12.03
N ALA A 103 8.12 -32.41 -11.34
CA ALA A 103 7.21 -33.48 -11.76
C ALA A 103 7.47 -33.96 -13.21
N GLY A 104 8.75 -34.01 -13.62
CA GLY A 104 9.12 -34.46 -14.97
C GLY A 104 8.89 -33.45 -16.10
N ILE A 105 8.65 -32.18 -15.78
CA ILE A 105 8.49 -31.10 -16.75
C ILE A 105 9.81 -30.32 -16.86
N PRO A 106 10.55 -30.41 -17.98
CA PRO A 106 11.87 -29.79 -18.10
C PRO A 106 11.80 -28.26 -18.13
N ASP A 107 10.81 -27.71 -18.85
CA ASP A 107 10.54 -26.28 -18.92
C ASP A 107 9.07 -26.04 -19.29
N VAL A 108 8.59 -24.81 -19.10
CA VAL A 108 7.22 -24.38 -19.39
C VAL A 108 7.20 -23.01 -20.05
N THR A 109 6.40 -22.88 -21.10
CA THR A 109 6.12 -21.60 -21.77
C THR A 109 4.66 -21.23 -21.61
N ALA A 110 4.38 -19.98 -21.24
CA ALA A 110 3.03 -19.46 -21.20
C ALA A 110 2.44 -19.33 -22.61
N VAL A 111 1.19 -19.76 -22.80
CA VAL A 111 0.46 -19.65 -24.07
C VAL A 111 -0.80 -18.79 -23.91
N PRO A 112 -1.18 -18.00 -24.94
CA PRO A 112 -2.26 -17.01 -24.81
C PRO A 112 -3.66 -17.60 -25.00
N SER A 113 -3.78 -18.88 -25.37
CA SER A 113 -5.07 -19.49 -25.68
C SER A 113 -5.16 -20.95 -25.23
N LEU A 114 -6.39 -21.41 -25.02
CA LEU A 114 -6.71 -22.82 -24.76
C LEU A 114 -6.58 -23.72 -26.00
N ASN A 115 -6.30 -23.18 -27.19
CA ASN A 115 -6.15 -23.95 -28.44
C ASN A 115 -4.66 -24.06 -28.80
N PRO A 116 -4.07 -25.27 -29.03
CA PRO A 116 -4.71 -26.58 -29.23
C PRO A 116 -4.74 -27.50 -27.99
N SER A 117 -5.16 -26.99 -26.84
CA SER A 117 -5.17 -27.65 -25.52
C SER A 117 -3.78 -27.65 -24.86
N PRO A 118 -3.46 -26.62 -24.04
CA PRO A 118 -2.21 -26.55 -23.29
C PRO A 118 -1.99 -27.78 -22.39
N ASP A 119 -0.74 -28.01 -21.99
CA ASP A 119 -0.42 -29.11 -21.08
C ASP A 119 -0.92 -28.83 -19.66
N LEU A 120 -0.84 -27.57 -19.24
CA LEU A 120 -1.19 -27.08 -17.92
C LEU A 120 -2.11 -25.87 -18.00
N ILE A 121 -2.94 -25.66 -16.96
CA ILE A 121 -3.77 -24.48 -16.77
C ILE A 121 -3.59 -23.97 -15.34
N LEU A 122 -3.36 -22.66 -15.18
CA LEU A 122 -3.38 -21.98 -13.89
C LEU A 122 -4.62 -21.09 -13.83
N THR A 123 -5.47 -21.23 -12.82
CA THR A 123 -6.74 -20.50 -12.72
C THR A 123 -7.23 -20.34 -11.27
N PHE A 124 -7.86 -19.21 -10.96
CA PHE A 124 -8.73 -19.06 -9.78
C PHE A 124 -10.18 -19.48 -10.06
N GLY A 125 -10.53 -19.63 -11.34
CA GLY A 125 -11.83 -20.10 -11.81
C GLY A 125 -11.98 -21.61 -11.82
N GLU A 126 -12.98 -22.06 -12.56
CA GLU A 126 -13.20 -23.47 -12.86
C GLU A 126 -12.20 -23.99 -13.90
N LEU A 127 -11.80 -25.25 -13.74
CA LEU A 127 -10.98 -25.90 -14.76
C LEU A 127 -11.82 -26.25 -15.99
N PRO A 128 -11.33 -25.96 -17.21
CA PRO A 128 -12.00 -26.40 -18.42
C PRO A 128 -12.11 -27.93 -18.48
N PRO A 129 -13.12 -28.47 -19.21
CA PRO A 129 -13.21 -29.90 -19.47
C PRO A 129 -11.92 -30.47 -20.07
N GLY A 130 -11.53 -31.68 -19.66
CA GLY A 130 -10.32 -32.35 -20.14
C GLY A 130 -9.06 -32.10 -19.32
N TYR A 131 -9.19 -31.41 -18.18
CA TYR A 131 -8.11 -31.20 -17.21
C TYR A 131 -8.44 -31.80 -15.86
N THR A 132 -7.42 -32.35 -15.20
CA THR A 132 -7.47 -32.81 -13.82
C THR A 132 -6.71 -31.82 -12.95
N GLY A 133 -7.38 -31.31 -11.92
CA GLY A 133 -6.90 -30.22 -11.08
C GLY A 133 -6.42 -30.62 -9.71
N ALA A 134 -5.57 -29.78 -9.13
CA ALA A 134 -5.31 -29.76 -7.71
C ALA A 134 -5.16 -28.31 -7.21
N SER A 135 -5.46 -28.09 -5.93
CA SER A 135 -5.32 -26.79 -5.28
C SER A 135 -3.85 -26.49 -4.98
N ILE A 136 -3.35 -25.34 -5.44
CA ILE A 136 -2.03 -24.84 -5.05
C ILE A 136 -2.11 -24.18 -3.66
N GLY A 137 -3.23 -23.51 -3.37
CA GLY A 137 -3.46 -22.79 -2.13
C GLY A 137 -4.60 -21.80 -2.27
N THR A 138 -4.74 -20.92 -1.28
CA THR A 138 -5.81 -19.93 -1.21
C THR A 138 -5.29 -18.51 -1.17
N SER A 139 -5.99 -17.58 -1.82
CA SER A 139 -5.72 -16.14 -1.77
C SER A 139 -6.86 -15.44 -1.03
N PRO A 140 -6.58 -14.60 -0.02
CA PRO A 140 -7.60 -13.76 0.60
C PRO A 140 -8.32 -12.90 -0.44
N VAL A 141 -9.58 -12.57 -0.18
CA VAL A 141 -10.33 -11.65 -1.03
C VAL A 141 -10.09 -10.23 -0.58
N THR A 142 -9.75 -9.35 -1.52
CA THR A 142 -9.72 -7.90 -1.30
C THR A 142 -10.79 -7.22 -2.15
N ALA A 143 -11.37 -6.16 -1.61
CA ALA A 143 -12.28 -5.29 -2.35
C ALA A 143 -11.47 -4.14 -2.96
N ILE A 144 -11.59 -3.96 -4.27
CA ILE A 144 -11.00 -2.83 -4.99
C ILE A 144 -12.09 -1.88 -5.45
N THR A 145 -11.80 -0.58 -5.42
CA THR A 145 -12.75 0.48 -5.77
C THR A 145 -12.05 1.68 -6.42
N HIS A 146 -12.82 2.51 -7.12
CA HIS A 146 -12.29 3.75 -7.68
C HIS A 146 -11.82 4.71 -6.58
N LEU A 147 -10.75 5.46 -6.84
CA LEU A 147 -10.19 6.50 -5.94
C LEU A 147 -11.17 7.62 -5.53
N ARG A 148 -12.37 7.69 -6.13
CA ARG A 148 -13.40 8.70 -5.86
C ARG A 148 -14.47 8.20 -4.90
N VAL A 149 -14.39 6.95 -4.47
CA VAL A 149 -15.19 6.44 -3.36
C VAL A 149 -14.51 6.89 -2.07
N PRO A 150 -15.11 7.80 -1.29
CA PRO A 150 -14.44 8.45 -0.15
C PRO A 150 -14.73 7.70 1.16
N ILE A 151 -14.57 6.38 1.16
CA ILE A 151 -14.91 5.50 2.31
C ILE A 151 -13.78 4.51 2.54
N ASP A 152 -13.04 4.58 3.63
CA ASP A 152 -11.89 3.69 3.86
C ASP A 152 -12.28 2.24 4.14
N SER A 153 -13.36 2.01 4.88
CA SER A 153 -13.86 0.68 5.21
C SER A 153 -15.37 0.67 5.27
N ILE A 154 -15.96 -0.49 4.97
CA ILE A 154 -17.38 -0.81 5.17
C ILE A 154 -17.51 -2.08 5.99
N THR A 155 -18.68 -2.36 6.53
CA THR A 155 -18.96 -3.64 7.19
C THR A 155 -19.18 -4.77 6.18
N ALA A 156 -19.03 -6.03 6.60
CA ALA A 156 -19.36 -7.18 5.74
C ALA A 156 -20.81 -7.16 5.21
N ASP A 157 -21.77 -6.74 6.01
CA ASP A 157 -23.17 -6.64 5.60
C ASP A 157 -23.37 -5.56 4.53
N GLN A 158 -22.70 -4.41 4.68
CA GLN A 158 -22.69 -3.37 3.67
C GLN A 158 -22.03 -3.87 2.37
N ALA A 159 -20.93 -4.62 2.46
CA ALA A 159 -20.30 -5.23 1.30
C ALA A 159 -21.26 -6.18 0.58
N ARG A 160 -21.94 -7.08 1.29
CA ARG A 160 -22.96 -7.98 0.74
C ARG A 160 -24.11 -7.20 0.10
N ALA A 161 -24.56 -6.10 0.72
CA ALA A 161 -25.64 -5.27 0.19
C ALA A 161 -25.24 -4.54 -1.10
N LEU A 162 -24.00 -4.07 -1.21
CA LEU A 162 -23.45 -3.51 -2.45
C LEU A 162 -23.37 -4.57 -3.54
N LEU A 163 -22.72 -5.71 -3.26
CA LEU A 163 -22.43 -6.75 -4.24
C LEU A 163 -23.69 -7.46 -4.76
N SER A 164 -24.72 -7.61 -3.93
CA SER A 164 -26.05 -8.10 -4.33
C SER A 164 -26.87 -7.08 -5.14
N GLY A 165 -26.44 -5.81 -5.18
CA GLY A 165 -27.17 -4.73 -5.84
C GLY A 165 -28.39 -4.21 -5.07
N THR A 166 -28.56 -4.62 -3.81
CA THR A 166 -29.56 -4.06 -2.88
C THR A 166 -29.24 -2.60 -2.56
N VAL A 167 -27.97 -2.28 -2.35
CA VAL A 167 -27.48 -0.90 -2.26
C VAL A 167 -26.87 -0.50 -3.59
N ARG A 168 -27.33 0.64 -4.12
CA ARG A 168 -26.92 1.15 -5.44
C ARG A 168 -26.27 2.53 -5.40
N ASP A 169 -26.12 3.10 -4.22
CA ASP A 169 -25.44 4.39 -4.00
C ASP A 169 -24.55 4.28 -2.76
N TRP A 170 -23.28 4.68 -2.91
CA TRP A 170 -22.29 4.67 -1.83
C TRP A 170 -22.68 5.54 -0.63
N ARG A 171 -23.58 6.51 -0.82
CA ARG A 171 -24.10 7.33 0.28
C ARG A 171 -24.79 6.46 1.35
N ALA A 172 -25.43 5.36 0.96
CA ALA A 172 -26.10 4.46 1.90
C ALA A 172 -25.12 3.71 2.82
N VAL A 173 -23.83 3.71 2.50
CA VAL A 173 -22.77 3.07 3.29
C VAL A 173 -21.73 4.07 3.83
N GLY A 174 -22.01 5.38 3.73
CA GLY A 174 -21.22 6.41 4.40
C GLY A 174 -20.55 7.45 3.50
N ALA A 175 -20.72 7.41 2.17
CA ALA A 175 -20.18 8.49 1.33
C ALA A 175 -20.90 9.83 1.61
N PRO A 176 -20.19 10.97 1.61
CA PRO A 176 -20.76 12.29 1.90
C PRO A 176 -21.57 12.87 0.74
N TYR A 177 -21.53 12.24 -0.43
CA TYR A 177 -22.26 12.65 -1.63
C TYR A 177 -22.82 11.43 -2.36
N ASN A 178 -23.81 11.67 -3.21
CA ASN A 178 -24.38 10.64 -4.08
C ASN A 178 -23.31 10.16 -5.06
N LEU A 179 -23.10 8.85 -5.08
CA LEU A 179 -22.17 8.20 -5.99
C LEU A 179 -22.75 6.82 -6.34
N PRO A 180 -23.20 6.61 -7.58
CA PRO A 180 -23.75 5.32 -8.00
C PRO A 180 -22.73 4.18 -7.82
N VAL A 181 -23.23 3.01 -7.43
CA VAL A 181 -22.43 1.80 -7.31
C VAL A 181 -22.38 1.12 -8.68
N HIS A 182 -21.17 0.86 -9.17
CA HIS A 182 -20.93 0.10 -10.39
C HIS A 182 -20.24 -1.22 -10.06
N LEU A 183 -20.96 -2.32 -10.17
CA LEU A 183 -20.42 -3.64 -9.86
C LEU A 183 -19.62 -4.16 -11.04
N LEU A 184 -18.36 -4.51 -10.78
CA LEU A 184 -17.46 -5.12 -11.74
C LEU A 184 -17.06 -6.52 -11.25
N ALA A 185 -16.90 -7.46 -12.18
CA ALA A 185 -16.43 -8.81 -11.87
C ALA A 185 -15.48 -9.34 -12.95
N LEU A 186 -14.56 -10.20 -12.53
CA LEU A 186 -13.68 -10.92 -13.43
C LEU A 186 -14.39 -12.17 -13.94
N GLN A 187 -14.50 -12.29 -15.27
CA GLN A 187 -15.16 -13.40 -15.92
C GLN A 187 -14.49 -14.73 -15.52
N GLY A 188 -15.30 -15.72 -15.15
CA GLY A 188 -14.81 -17.05 -14.75
C GLY A 188 -14.27 -17.13 -13.32
N LEU A 189 -14.15 -16.01 -12.59
CA LEU A 189 -13.75 -16.05 -11.18
C LEU A 189 -14.86 -16.71 -10.34
N VAL A 190 -14.50 -17.74 -9.59
CA VAL A 190 -15.45 -18.47 -8.73
C VAL A 190 -15.46 -17.81 -7.36
N LEU A 191 -16.53 -17.05 -7.08
CA LEU A 191 -16.78 -16.48 -5.76
C LEU A 191 -17.48 -17.49 -4.86
N SER A 192 -17.20 -17.43 -3.55
CA SER A 192 -17.88 -18.26 -2.56
C SER A 192 -19.36 -17.87 -2.41
N PRO A 193 -20.25 -18.79 -1.99
CA PRO A 193 -21.69 -18.52 -1.91
C PRO A 193 -22.10 -17.34 -1.01
N ASP A 194 -21.23 -16.97 -0.08
CA ASP A 194 -21.37 -15.85 0.84
C ASP A 194 -21.03 -14.49 0.19
N MET A 195 -20.54 -14.47 -1.05
CA MET A 195 -20.29 -13.26 -1.84
C MET A 195 -21.36 -13.13 -2.93
N PRO A 196 -22.53 -12.51 -2.65
CA PRO A 196 -23.60 -12.41 -3.63
C PRO A 196 -23.16 -11.53 -4.80
N GLN A 197 -23.64 -11.83 -6.00
CA GLN A 197 -23.36 -11.04 -7.20
C GLN A 197 -24.67 -10.63 -7.87
N ALA A 198 -24.87 -9.32 -8.05
CA ALA A 198 -26.06 -8.80 -8.70
C ALA A 198 -26.14 -9.22 -10.17
N GLY A 199 -27.35 -9.47 -10.68
CA GLY A 199 -27.56 -9.88 -12.07
C GLY A 199 -27.18 -8.81 -13.11
N ASN A 200 -26.97 -7.55 -12.70
CA ASN A 200 -26.54 -6.45 -13.56
C ASN A 200 -25.05 -6.11 -13.42
N VAL A 201 -24.26 -7.00 -12.81
CA VAL A 201 -22.80 -6.88 -12.74
C VAL A 201 -22.18 -6.81 -14.14
N GLN A 202 -21.22 -5.91 -14.33
CA GLN A 202 -20.46 -5.84 -15.56
C GLN A 202 -19.24 -6.75 -15.45
N THR A 203 -19.10 -7.71 -16.38
CA THR A 203 -17.97 -8.63 -16.41
C THR A 203 -16.88 -8.17 -17.38
N VAL A 204 -15.64 -8.53 -17.08
CA VAL A 204 -14.47 -8.30 -17.94
C VAL A 204 -13.58 -9.55 -17.97
N ASP A 205 -12.83 -9.76 -19.04
CA ASP A 205 -12.17 -11.05 -19.28
C ASP A 205 -10.78 -11.20 -18.62
N THR A 206 -10.16 -10.10 -18.20
CA THR A 206 -8.78 -10.12 -17.66
C THR A 206 -8.62 -9.22 -16.44
N ALA A 207 -7.70 -9.60 -15.56
CA ALA A 207 -7.28 -8.80 -14.40
C ALA A 207 -6.93 -7.35 -14.78
N ASP A 208 -6.18 -7.16 -15.86
CA ASP A 208 -5.81 -5.82 -16.35
C ASP A 208 -7.01 -5.01 -16.83
N ALA A 209 -7.98 -5.67 -17.49
CA ALA A 209 -9.21 -5.01 -17.90
C ALA A 209 -10.06 -4.58 -16.68
N LEU A 210 -10.07 -5.40 -15.62
CA LEU A 210 -10.76 -5.07 -14.38
C LEU A 210 -10.14 -3.86 -13.68
N LEU A 211 -8.81 -3.85 -13.50
CA LEU A 211 -8.12 -2.70 -12.91
C LEU A 211 -8.37 -1.42 -13.72
N ARG A 212 -8.29 -1.49 -15.06
CA ARG A 212 -8.62 -0.35 -15.93
C ARG A 212 -10.06 0.12 -15.73
N ALA A 213 -11.04 -0.79 -15.71
CA ALA A 213 -12.44 -0.44 -15.51
C ALA A 213 -12.68 0.23 -14.14
N VAL A 214 -12.06 -0.30 -13.08
CA VAL A 214 -12.14 0.30 -11.74
C VAL A 214 -11.55 1.72 -11.72
N ARG A 215 -10.42 1.94 -12.38
CA ARG A 215 -9.76 3.27 -12.47
C ARG A 215 -10.56 4.31 -13.22
N THR A 216 -11.37 3.91 -14.21
CA THR A 216 -12.07 4.86 -15.10
C THR A 216 -13.51 5.10 -14.72
N GLN A 217 -14.14 4.18 -14.01
CA GLN A 217 -15.55 4.27 -13.63
C GLN A 217 -15.71 4.61 -12.14
N ALA A 218 -16.02 5.89 -11.86
CA ALA A 218 -16.24 6.36 -10.50
C ALA A 218 -17.38 5.58 -9.84
N GLY A 219 -17.20 5.17 -8.58
CA GLY A 219 -18.18 4.37 -7.85
C GLY A 219 -18.12 2.86 -8.13
N SER A 220 -17.12 2.41 -8.89
CA SER A 220 -16.91 0.99 -9.13
C SER A 220 -16.45 0.21 -7.89
N VAL A 221 -16.85 -1.06 -7.78
CA VAL A 221 -16.32 -2.02 -6.79
C VAL A 221 -16.24 -3.42 -7.40
N ALA A 222 -15.19 -4.14 -7.05
CA ALA A 222 -14.99 -5.54 -7.39
C ALA A 222 -14.33 -6.30 -6.24
N LEU A 223 -14.62 -7.61 -6.15
CA LEU A 223 -13.88 -8.54 -5.29
C LEU A 223 -12.86 -9.31 -6.13
N VAL A 224 -11.61 -9.37 -5.65
CA VAL A 224 -10.48 -9.95 -6.38
C VAL A 224 -9.51 -10.66 -5.43
N PRO A 225 -8.66 -11.59 -5.92
CA PRO A 225 -7.54 -12.10 -5.14
C PRO A 225 -6.54 -10.97 -4.85
N VAL A 226 -5.84 -11.02 -3.70
CA VAL A 226 -4.94 -9.93 -3.27
C VAL A 226 -3.85 -9.62 -4.30
N GLU A 227 -3.40 -10.63 -5.06
CA GLU A 227 -2.34 -10.52 -6.06
C GLU A 227 -2.73 -9.67 -7.28
N LEU A 228 -4.03 -9.35 -7.43
CA LEU A 228 -4.54 -8.47 -8.48
C LEU A 228 -4.49 -7.00 -8.07
N ALA A 229 -4.62 -6.70 -6.78
CA ALA A 229 -4.65 -5.33 -6.30
C ALA A 229 -3.28 -4.67 -6.48
N ASP A 230 -3.25 -3.52 -7.17
CA ASP A 230 -2.06 -2.68 -7.33
C ASP A 230 -2.32 -1.26 -6.83
N TRP A 231 -1.30 -0.40 -6.92
CA TRP A 231 -1.33 0.98 -6.43
C TRP A 231 -2.33 1.91 -7.15
N SER A 232 -2.89 1.45 -8.27
CA SER A 232 -3.70 2.32 -9.14
C SER A 232 -5.18 2.40 -8.77
N VAL A 233 -5.63 1.43 -7.99
CA VAL A 233 -7.00 1.30 -7.51
C VAL A 233 -6.95 1.42 -6.00
N ARG A 234 -8.07 1.84 -5.42
CA ARG A 234 -8.17 1.94 -3.97
C ARG A 234 -8.54 0.59 -3.41
N ASN A 235 -7.85 0.15 -2.36
CA ASN A 235 -8.30 -0.97 -1.55
C ASN A 235 -9.36 -0.48 -0.56
N LEU A 236 -10.51 -1.14 -0.55
CA LEU A 236 -11.60 -0.89 0.37
C LEU A 236 -11.55 -1.91 1.50
N GLY A 237 -11.51 -1.43 2.74
CA GLY A 237 -11.58 -2.29 3.92
C GLY A 237 -12.95 -2.93 4.06
N ILE A 238 -12.97 -4.17 4.53
CA ILE A 238 -14.18 -4.85 4.99
C ILE A 238 -13.96 -5.23 6.45
N ASP A 239 -14.79 -4.71 7.35
CA ASP A 239 -14.63 -4.81 8.81
C ASP A 239 -13.23 -4.36 9.27
N ASP A 240 -12.71 -3.28 8.66
CA ASP A 240 -11.38 -2.71 8.89
C ASP A 240 -10.20 -3.64 8.56
N ILE A 241 -10.45 -4.72 7.81
CA ILE A 241 -9.45 -5.64 7.28
C ILE A 241 -9.14 -5.28 5.82
N TYR A 242 -7.85 -5.16 5.50
CA TYR A 242 -7.31 -4.77 4.20
C TYR A 242 -6.25 -5.78 3.75
N PRO A 243 -6.67 -6.92 3.16
CA PRO A 243 -5.76 -8.01 2.86
C PRO A 243 -4.60 -7.62 1.93
N ALA A 244 -4.87 -6.82 0.89
CA ALA A 244 -3.84 -6.33 -0.03
C ALA A 244 -2.82 -5.37 0.62
N GLN A 245 -3.13 -4.78 1.77
CA GLN A 245 -2.24 -3.91 2.54
C GLN A 245 -1.61 -4.62 3.73
N GLY A 246 -2.01 -5.87 4.03
CA GLY A 246 -1.60 -6.57 5.25
C GLY A 246 -2.03 -5.86 6.54
N ARG A 247 -3.12 -5.09 6.50
CA ARG A 247 -3.66 -4.33 7.64
C ARG A 247 -4.93 -5.00 8.17
N GLY A 248 -5.05 -5.07 9.50
CA GLY A 248 -6.08 -5.87 10.18
C GLY A 248 -5.66 -7.34 10.34
N ASP A 249 -6.46 -8.12 11.07
CA ASP A 249 -6.23 -9.57 11.19
C ASP A 249 -6.89 -10.29 10.00
N VAL A 250 -6.10 -10.59 8.97
CA VAL A 250 -6.57 -11.25 7.75
C VAL A 250 -7.14 -12.65 8.03
N THR A 251 -6.80 -13.28 9.16
CA THR A 251 -7.40 -14.57 9.54
C THR A 251 -8.87 -14.46 9.93
N GLN A 252 -9.35 -13.24 10.22
CA GLN A 252 -10.73 -12.92 10.56
C GLN A 252 -11.50 -12.30 9.39
N ALA A 253 -11.00 -12.43 8.15
CA ALA A 253 -11.66 -11.87 6.98
C ALA A 253 -13.09 -12.42 6.81
N SER A 254 -14.03 -11.52 6.54
CA SER A 254 -15.47 -11.81 6.54
C SER A 254 -15.97 -12.60 5.33
N PHE A 255 -15.09 -12.83 4.35
CA PHE A 255 -15.36 -13.58 3.14
C PHE A 255 -14.33 -14.69 2.96
N ALA A 256 -14.80 -15.86 2.52
CA ALA A 256 -13.94 -17.01 2.28
C ALA A 256 -12.88 -16.72 1.20
N PRO A 257 -11.67 -17.29 1.30
CA PRO A 257 -10.62 -17.02 0.34
C PRO A 257 -10.87 -17.73 -1.01
N LEU A 258 -10.29 -17.19 -2.07
CA LEU A 258 -10.32 -17.77 -3.42
C LEU A 258 -9.31 -18.90 -3.53
N THR A 259 -9.62 -19.93 -4.30
CA THR A 259 -8.72 -21.08 -4.49
C THR A 259 -7.96 -20.97 -5.80
N LEU A 260 -6.63 -21.00 -5.74
CA LEU A 260 -5.77 -21.10 -6.93
C LEU A 260 -5.58 -22.58 -7.28
N ARG A 261 -5.80 -22.93 -8.55
CA ARG A 261 -5.70 -24.30 -9.05
C ARG A 261 -4.67 -24.41 -10.15
N ILE A 262 -3.94 -25.53 -10.15
CA ILE A 262 -3.19 -26.01 -11.30
C ILE A 262 -3.94 -27.21 -11.88
N GLY A 263 -4.25 -27.16 -13.16
CA GLY A 263 -4.80 -28.26 -13.95
C GLY A 263 -3.75 -28.83 -14.87
N ALA A 264 -3.74 -30.15 -15.03
CA ALA A 264 -2.98 -30.83 -16.07
C ALA A 264 -3.93 -31.51 -17.06
N ALA A 265 -3.60 -31.49 -18.35
CA ALA A 265 -4.39 -32.18 -19.36
C ALA A 265 -4.50 -33.67 -19.01
N ASN A 266 -5.69 -34.25 -19.13
CA ASN A 266 -5.96 -35.64 -18.73
C ASN A 266 -5.02 -36.65 -19.41
N LYS A 267 -4.58 -36.35 -20.64
CA LYS A 267 -3.59 -37.15 -21.38
C LYS A 267 -2.22 -37.24 -20.67
N LEU A 268 -1.83 -36.22 -19.90
CA LEU A 268 -0.57 -36.21 -19.16
C LEU A 268 -0.71 -36.96 -17.84
N VAL A 269 -1.83 -36.77 -17.15
CA VAL A 269 -2.16 -37.54 -15.94
C VAL A 269 -2.25 -39.03 -16.27
N ALA A 270 -2.90 -39.40 -17.37
CA ALA A 270 -2.94 -40.78 -17.87
C ALA A 270 -1.56 -41.35 -18.24
N ARG A 271 -0.58 -40.50 -18.52
CA ARG A 271 0.83 -40.86 -18.77
C ARG A 271 1.68 -40.87 -17.49
N GLY A 272 1.06 -40.66 -16.32
CA GLY A 272 1.72 -40.71 -15.01
C GLY A 272 2.12 -39.36 -14.42
N LEU A 273 1.69 -38.22 -14.98
CA LEU A 273 1.90 -36.92 -14.32
C LEU A 273 1.06 -36.86 -13.05
N ASP A 274 1.72 -36.90 -11.90
CA ASP A 274 1.07 -36.68 -10.61
C ASP A 274 0.99 -35.17 -10.32
N VAL A 275 -0.23 -34.64 -10.40
CA VAL A 275 -0.55 -33.23 -10.22
C VAL A 275 -0.28 -32.77 -8.78
N SER A 276 -0.26 -33.68 -7.79
CA SER A 276 0.03 -33.34 -6.40
C SER A 276 1.47 -32.82 -6.21
N PHE A 277 2.46 -33.36 -6.94
CA PHE A 277 3.84 -32.85 -6.90
C PHE A 277 3.93 -31.41 -7.42
N LEU A 278 3.12 -31.05 -8.43
CA LEU A 278 3.07 -29.67 -8.92
C LEU A 278 2.59 -28.73 -7.81
N THR A 279 1.54 -29.10 -7.06
CA THR A 279 1.00 -28.24 -5.99
C THR A 279 2.01 -27.97 -4.88
N ALA A 280 2.71 -29.00 -4.39
CA ALA A 280 3.68 -28.86 -3.31
C ALA A 280 4.84 -27.92 -3.70
N SER A 281 5.34 -28.02 -4.93
CA SER A 281 6.40 -27.14 -5.44
C SER A 281 5.92 -25.71 -5.73
N LEU A 282 4.61 -25.52 -5.94
CA LEU A 282 4.00 -24.24 -6.28
C LEU A 282 3.43 -23.48 -5.09
N GLY A 283 3.20 -24.12 -3.94
CA GLY A 283 2.73 -23.45 -2.72
C GLY A 283 3.54 -22.19 -2.37
N PRO A 284 4.89 -22.21 -2.45
CA PRO A 284 5.68 -21.02 -2.18
C PRO A 284 5.55 -19.90 -3.23
N ALA A 285 4.94 -20.14 -4.40
CA ALA A 285 4.63 -19.12 -5.40
C ALA A 285 3.54 -18.17 -4.91
N LEU A 286 2.52 -18.70 -4.23
CA LEU A 286 1.53 -17.92 -3.49
C LEU A 286 2.14 -17.23 -2.27
N ALA A 287 3.13 -17.88 -1.63
CA ALA A 287 3.81 -17.32 -0.47
C ALA A 287 4.84 -16.23 -0.80
N THR A 288 5.34 -16.19 -2.04
CA THR A 288 6.13 -15.05 -2.52
C THR A 288 5.20 -13.87 -2.73
N THR A 289 4.92 -13.16 -1.64
CA THR A 289 4.35 -11.82 -1.68
C THR A 289 5.20 -10.98 -2.63
N ILE A 290 4.57 -10.36 -3.63
CA ILE A 290 5.18 -9.24 -4.35
C ILE A 290 5.67 -8.27 -3.27
N PRO A 291 6.95 -7.84 -3.25
CA PRO A 291 7.46 -6.97 -2.19
C PRO A 291 6.57 -5.73 -2.08
N THR A 292 5.77 -5.65 -1.02
CA THR A 292 4.94 -4.49 -0.74
C THR A 292 5.72 -3.52 0.13
N PHE A 293 5.68 -2.25 -0.23
CA PHE A 293 6.11 -1.16 0.63
C PHE A 293 5.00 -0.12 0.68
N ASP A 294 4.92 0.60 1.80
CA ASP A 294 3.94 1.66 1.96
C ASP A 294 4.54 2.97 1.47
N MET A 295 3.80 3.65 0.60
CA MET A 295 4.12 5.00 0.17
C MET A 295 3.07 5.95 0.72
N LEU A 296 3.53 7.03 1.34
CA LEU A 296 2.68 8.17 1.68
C LEU A 296 2.96 9.29 0.70
N VAL A 297 1.90 9.79 0.08
CA VAL A 297 1.96 10.95 -0.81
C VAL A 297 1.17 12.09 -0.20
N ALA A 298 1.85 13.18 0.13
CA ALA A 298 1.21 14.41 0.55
C ALA A 298 1.05 15.36 -0.64
N GLY A 299 0.00 16.19 -0.60
CA GLY A 299 -0.18 17.29 -1.54
C GLY A 299 0.78 18.43 -1.26
N ASP A 300 0.32 19.65 -1.53
CA ASP A 300 1.15 20.86 -1.45
C ASP A 300 1.54 21.18 -0.01
N ILE A 301 2.84 21.13 0.27
CA ILE A 301 3.45 21.62 1.48
C ILE A 301 3.80 23.09 1.25
N ILE A 302 3.01 23.98 1.84
CA ILE A 302 3.25 25.43 1.82
C ILE A 302 3.74 25.85 3.21
N LEU A 303 5.05 26.08 3.36
CA LEU A 303 5.65 26.54 4.62
C LEU A 303 5.73 28.07 4.73
N GLY A 304 5.21 28.81 3.75
CA GLY A 304 5.11 30.27 3.75
C GLY A 304 3.92 30.83 4.54
N ARG A 305 3.72 32.15 4.48
CA ARG A 305 2.56 32.88 5.03
C ARG A 305 2.24 32.53 6.50
N GLY A 306 1.00 32.13 6.78
CA GLY A 306 0.53 31.80 8.12
C GLY A 306 1.30 30.66 8.76
N VAL A 307 1.77 29.68 7.97
CA VAL A 307 2.60 28.58 8.48
C VAL A 307 3.95 29.13 8.93
N ASN A 308 4.62 29.92 8.09
CA ASN A 308 5.86 30.63 8.44
C ASN A 308 5.69 31.46 9.73
N ASN A 309 4.63 32.26 9.80
CA ASN A 309 4.39 33.13 10.95
C ASN A 309 4.24 32.35 12.25
N LYS A 310 3.60 31.17 12.22
CA LYS A 310 3.48 30.30 13.39
C LYS A 310 4.81 29.66 13.75
N MET A 311 5.57 29.17 12.78
CA MET A 311 6.91 28.61 13.03
C MET A 311 7.83 29.65 13.69
N VAL A 312 7.83 30.89 13.19
CA VAL A 312 8.63 32.00 13.75
C VAL A 312 8.12 32.39 15.14
N ALA A 313 6.82 32.61 15.31
CA ALA A 313 6.25 33.05 16.58
C ALA A 313 6.46 32.03 17.72
N TYR A 314 6.44 30.74 17.40
CA TYR A 314 6.72 29.68 18.37
C TYR A 314 8.20 29.30 18.47
N ASN A 315 9.05 29.85 17.58
CA ASN A 315 10.44 29.41 17.37
C ASN A 315 10.52 27.87 17.23
N ASP A 316 9.58 27.28 16.50
CA ASP A 316 9.41 25.84 16.34
C ASP A 316 9.06 25.51 14.89
N TYR A 317 10.09 25.20 14.10
CA TYR A 317 9.94 24.86 12.67
C TYR A 317 9.40 23.44 12.46
N LEU A 318 9.32 22.64 13.52
CA LEU A 318 8.70 21.32 13.49
C LEU A 318 7.18 21.40 13.67
N TYR A 319 6.68 22.55 14.14
CA TYR A 319 5.29 22.77 14.53
C TYR A 319 4.25 22.24 13.52
N PRO A 320 4.38 22.46 12.19
CA PRO A 320 3.40 21.97 11.22
C PRO A 320 3.25 20.44 11.19
N PHE A 321 4.31 19.73 11.56
CA PHE A 321 4.41 18.27 11.40
C PHE A 321 4.24 17.50 12.69
N ARG A 322 4.34 18.14 13.88
CA ARG A 322 4.32 17.46 15.19
C ARG A 322 3.15 16.48 15.36
N LYS A 323 1.94 16.89 14.96
CA LYS A 323 0.73 16.06 15.10
C LYS A 323 0.59 14.97 14.03
N MET A 324 1.31 15.08 12.92
CA MET A 324 1.23 14.15 11.79
C MET A 324 2.43 13.20 11.73
N ARG A 325 3.48 13.43 12.51
CA ARG A 325 4.73 12.67 12.41
C ARG A 325 4.52 11.16 12.49
N GLN A 326 3.67 10.68 13.41
CA GLN A 326 3.43 9.25 13.54
C GLN A 326 2.86 8.65 12.25
N GLU A 327 1.90 9.34 11.64
CA GLU A 327 1.30 8.93 10.37
C GLU A 327 2.33 8.97 9.24
N LEU A 328 3.06 10.08 9.10
CA LEU A 328 4.10 10.22 8.07
C LEU A 328 5.16 9.11 8.19
N MET A 329 5.65 8.87 9.40
CA MET A 329 6.68 7.87 9.69
C MET A 329 6.19 6.42 9.58
N SER A 330 4.89 6.17 9.41
CA SER A 330 4.34 4.81 9.24
C SER A 330 4.68 4.20 7.87
N ALA A 331 4.91 5.04 6.85
CA ALA A 331 5.22 4.60 5.50
C ALA A 331 6.70 4.20 5.35
N ASP A 332 7.02 3.43 4.31
CA ASP A 332 8.40 3.11 3.95
C ASP A 332 9.02 4.25 3.12
N TRP A 333 8.21 4.94 2.32
CA TRP A 333 8.61 6.08 1.49
C TRP A 333 7.60 7.23 1.58
N ARG A 334 8.05 8.45 1.85
CA ARG A 334 7.22 9.66 1.88
C ARG A 334 7.60 10.62 0.77
N VAL A 335 6.62 10.96 -0.06
CA VAL A 335 6.73 11.89 -1.16
C VAL A 335 5.76 13.04 -0.95
N ALA A 336 6.14 14.27 -1.29
CA ALA A 336 5.23 15.41 -1.25
C ALA A 336 5.51 16.42 -2.38
N ASN A 337 4.59 17.35 -2.63
CA ASN A 337 4.88 18.53 -3.44
C ASN A 337 5.32 19.67 -2.51
N LEU A 338 6.47 20.31 -2.78
CA LEU A 338 6.92 21.47 -2.00
C LEU A 338 6.57 22.76 -2.75
N GLU A 339 5.46 23.37 -2.38
CA GLU A 339 4.93 24.58 -3.03
C GLU A 339 5.36 25.85 -2.27
N CYS A 340 6.67 26.02 -2.08
CA CYS A 340 7.26 27.26 -1.56
C CYS A 340 8.77 27.29 -1.82
N SER A 341 9.38 28.47 -1.75
CA SER A 341 10.85 28.61 -1.71
C SER A 341 11.35 28.54 -0.26
N ILE A 342 12.32 27.66 0.01
CA ILE A 342 13.04 27.61 1.29
C ILE A 342 14.42 28.22 1.10
N THR A 343 14.63 29.43 1.60
CA THR A 343 15.89 30.18 1.45
C THR A 343 16.03 31.27 2.51
N ASP A 344 17.25 31.69 2.79
CA ASP A 344 17.51 32.90 3.58
C ASP A 344 17.98 34.09 2.71
N LEU A 345 18.06 33.92 1.38
CA LEU A 345 18.47 34.97 0.43
C LEU A 345 17.40 36.06 0.24
N VAL A 346 16.13 35.69 0.43
CA VAL A 346 14.98 36.59 0.32
C VAL A 346 14.12 36.44 1.58
N PRO A 347 13.80 37.54 2.28
CA PRO A 347 12.96 37.46 3.47
C PRO A 347 11.54 36.99 3.12
N PRO A 348 10.88 36.20 3.98
CA PRO A 348 9.46 35.90 3.84
C PRO A 348 8.63 37.20 3.74
N PRO A 349 7.64 37.29 2.82
CA PRO A 349 6.80 38.48 2.72
C PRO A 349 6.03 38.76 4.02
N ALA A 350 5.91 40.04 4.36
CA ALA A 350 5.15 40.49 5.54
C ALA A 350 3.62 40.41 5.34
N ASP A 351 3.14 40.41 4.08
CA ASP A 351 1.72 40.30 3.77
C ASP A 351 1.23 38.85 3.96
N ASN A 352 0.27 38.65 4.86
CA ASN A 352 -0.32 37.35 5.16
C ASN A 352 -1.24 36.83 4.05
N PHE A 353 -1.66 37.69 3.11
CA PHE A 353 -2.55 37.35 2.00
C PHE A 353 -1.82 37.15 0.67
N THR A 354 -0.50 37.31 0.67
CA THR A 354 0.32 37.10 -0.53
C THR A 354 0.17 35.69 -1.10
N PHE A 355 0.47 35.54 -2.40
CA PHE A 355 0.71 34.25 -3.03
C PHE A 355 2.21 34.01 -3.30
N THR A 356 3.08 34.79 -2.67
CA THR A 356 4.53 34.59 -2.67
C THR A 356 4.91 33.76 -1.45
N PHE A 357 5.13 32.46 -1.64
CA PHE A 357 5.40 31.52 -0.56
C PHE A 357 6.90 31.33 -0.35
N ILE A 358 7.46 32.04 0.63
CA ILE A 358 8.88 31.94 1.00
C ILE A 358 8.99 31.70 2.51
N THR A 359 9.93 30.86 2.92
CA THR A 359 10.28 30.62 4.33
C THR A 359 11.80 30.47 4.50
N SER A 360 12.28 30.59 5.74
CA SER A 360 13.69 30.46 6.10
C SER A 360 14.22 29.03 5.90
N ARG A 361 15.53 28.90 5.66
CA ARG A 361 16.25 27.61 5.55
C ARG A 361 15.98 26.66 6.73
N ARG A 362 15.73 27.21 7.94
CA ARG A 362 15.34 26.45 9.14
C ARG A 362 14.08 25.59 8.97
N ALA A 363 13.23 25.90 7.99
CA ALA A 363 12.02 25.12 7.71
C ALA A 363 12.32 23.68 7.22
N VAL A 364 13.53 23.42 6.70
CA VAL A 364 13.94 22.06 6.32
C VAL A 364 13.97 21.11 7.52
N ASP A 365 14.23 21.61 8.73
CA ASP A 365 14.17 20.80 9.97
C ASP A 365 12.80 20.12 10.13
N GLY A 366 11.72 20.82 9.75
CA GLY A 366 10.36 20.29 9.79
C GLY A 366 10.16 19.13 8.81
N LEU A 367 10.67 19.25 7.59
CA LEU A 367 10.62 18.22 6.54
C LEU A 367 11.41 16.96 6.96
N VAL A 368 12.60 17.16 7.54
CA VAL A 368 13.45 16.09 8.06
C VAL A 368 12.77 15.40 9.26
N TYR A 369 12.20 16.16 10.18
CA TYR A 369 11.47 15.62 11.33
C TYR A 369 10.23 14.81 10.94
N ALA A 370 9.52 15.26 9.89
CA ALA A 370 8.42 14.55 9.25
C ALA A 370 8.88 13.30 8.49
N GLY A 371 10.19 13.15 8.26
CA GLY A 371 10.78 12.08 7.50
C GLY A 371 10.50 12.17 6.00
N ILE A 372 10.21 13.33 5.43
CA ILE A 372 9.99 13.43 3.98
C ILE A 372 11.29 13.05 3.24
N GLN A 373 11.23 12.06 2.35
CA GLN A 373 12.41 11.64 1.57
C GLN A 373 12.46 12.28 0.19
N THR A 374 11.30 12.58 -0.40
CA THR A 374 11.24 13.03 -1.79
C THR A 374 10.27 14.17 -1.97
N LEU A 375 10.69 15.20 -2.70
CA LEU A 375 9.88 16.37 -3.00
C LEU A 375 9.77 16.60 -4.51
N SER A 376 8.55 16.75 -5.00
CA SER A 376 8.30 17.41 -6.28
C SER A 376 8.48 18.91 -6.10
N LEU A 377 9.24 19.52 -7.00
CA LEU A 377 9.41 20.96 -7.14
C LEU A 377 8.68 21.49 -8.39
N ALA A 378 7.95 20.64 -9.10
CA ALA A 378 7.17 21.03 -10.27
C ALA A 378 5.84 21.66 -9.85
N ASN A 379 5.89 22.92 -9.40
CA ASN A 379 4.72 23.73 -9.08
C ASN A 379 4.96 25.19 -9.46
N ASN A 380 3.89 25.99 -9.44
CA ASN A 380 3.92 27.39 -9.87
C ASN A 380 4.54 28.35 -8.84
N HIS A 381 4.92 27.88 -7.65
CA HIS A 381 5.50 28.70 -6.59
C HIS A 381 6.99 28.44 -6.30
N SER A 382 7.61 27.45 -6.94
CA SER A 382 9.01 27.08 -6.71
C SER A 382 10.01 28.23 -6.90
N VAL A 383 9.71 29.17 -7.80
CA VAL A 383 10.58 30.32 -8.14
C VAL A 383 10.09 31.64 -7.53
N ASN A 384 9.27 31.60 -6.49
CA ASN A 384 8.77 32.81 -5.82
C ASN A 384 9.89 33.70 -5.27
N GLY A 385 11.02 33.13 -4.82
CA GLY A 385 12.22 33.87 -4.43
C GLY A 385 13.17 34.22 -5.59
N GLY A 386 12.83 33.89 -6.84
CA GLY A 386 13.72 33.97 -7.99
C GLY A 386 14.60 32.73 -8.19
N VAL A 387 15.43 32.77 -9.24
CA VAL A 387 16.26 31.61 -9.66
C VAL A 387 17.33 31.27 -8.61
N GLU A 388 18.00 32.27 -8.05
CA GLU A 388 19.04 32.05 -7.03
C GLU A 388 18.48 31.38 -5.77
N ALA A 389 17.31 31.85 -5.30
CA ALA A 389 16.59 31.23 -4.18
C ALA A 389 16.15 29.80 -4.47
N PHE A 390 15.72 29.53 -5.72
CA PHE A 390 15.35 28.18 -6.14
C PHE A 390 16.57 27.23 -6.12
N THR A 391 17.72 27.67 -6.63
CA THR A 391 18.96 26.89 -6.57
C THR A 391 19.46 26.68 -5.13
N ASP A 392 19.42 27.71 -4.28
CA ASP A 392 19.75 27.60 -2.85
C ASP A 392 18.83 26.62 -2.12
N MET A 393 17.53 26.66 -2.41
CA MET A 393 16.57 25.68 -1.89
C MET A 393 16.92 24.25 -2.30
N MET A 394 17.19 24.01 -3.59
CA MET A 394 17.57 22.66 -4.06
C MET A 394 18.81 22.14 -3.34
N HIS A 395 19.86 22.96 -3.23
CA HIS A 395 21.07 22.59 -2.48
C HIS A 395 20.76 22.28 -1.00
N THR A 396 19.94 23.12 -0.36
CA THR A 396 19.51 22.90 1.03
C THR A 396 18.81 21.55 1.20
N LEU A 397 17.90 21.19 0.30
CA LEU A 397 17.17 19.92 0.35
C LEU A 397 18.13 18.73 0.18
N HIS A 398 19.06 18.81 -0.77
CA HIS A 398 20.05 17.75 -1.03
C HIS A 398 21.02 17.56 0.12
N GLU A 399 21.48 18.64 0.76
CA GLU A 399 22.31 18.60 1.98
C GLU A 399 21.64 17.81 3.13
N HIS A 400 20.31 17.80 3.16
CA HIS A 400 19.51 17.07 4.15
C HIS A 400 19.04 15.69 3.68
N ASN A 401 19.64 15.16 2.60
CA ASN A 401 19.27 13.88 1.99
C ASN A 401 17.81 13.79 1.54
N ILE A 402 17.21 14.91 1.13
CA ILE A 402 15.89 14.95 0.51
C ILE A 402 16.08 14.97 -1.00
N THR A 403 15.67 13.89 -1.66
CA THR A 403 15.70 13.79 -3.13
C THR A 403 14.64 14.68 -3.73
N THR A 404 14.92 15.29 -4.89
CA THR A 404 13.96 16.16 -5.58
C THR A 404 13.69 15.68 -7.00
N CYS A 405 12.50 15.98 -7.52
CA CYS A 405 12.17 15.87 -8.94
C CYS A 405 11.35 17.08 -9.41
N GLY A 406 11.21 17.23 -10.74
CA GLY A 406 10.41 18.32 -11.29
C GLY A 406 11.07 19.71 -11.20
N GLY A 407 12.36 19.76 -10.89
CA GLY A 407 13.17 20.97 -10.76
C GLY A 407 14.66 20.65 -10.94
N GLY A 408 15.44 21.60 -11.45
CA GLY A 408 16.87 21.43 -11.73
C GLY A 408 17.52 22.69 -12.29
N ASN A 409 18.85 22.71 -12.43
CA ASN A 409 19.58 23.87 -12.95
C ASN A 409 19.36 24.08 -14.45
N ASN A 410 18.82 23.07 -15.13
CA ASN A 410 18.46 23.09 -16.54
C ASN A 410 17.32 22.10 -16.80
N LEU A 411 16.78 22.11 -18.03
CA LEU A 411 15.65 21.28 -18.42
C LEU A 411 15.95 19.77 -18.37
N ALA A 412 17.21 19.36 -18.61
CA ALA A 412 17.60 17.96 -18.58
C ALA A 412 17.57 17.40 -17.16
N GLU A 413 18.07 18.17 -16.18
CA GLU A 413 17.98 17.86 -14.75
C GLU A 413 16.53 17.88 -14.27
N ALA A 414 15.76 18.92 -14.62
CA ALA A 414 14.37 19.06 -14.16
C ALA A 414 13.44 17.92 -14.64
N ARG A 415 13.79 17.26 -15.75
CA ARG A 415 13.07 16.10 -16.30
C ARG A 415 13.50 14.76 -15.72
N GLN A 416 14.57 14.71 -14.91
CA GLN A 416 14.95 13.46 -14.26
C GLN A 416 13.92 13.08 -13.19
N PRO A 417 13.49 11.81 -13.12
CA PRO A 417 12.70 11.34 -12.01
C PRO A 417 13.55 11.27 -10.74
N ALA A 418 12.92 11.43 -9.58
CA ALA A 418 13.49 10.95 -8.34
C ALA A 418 13.38 9.43 -8.34
N ILE A 419 14.50 8.73 -8.16
CA ILE A 419 14.51 7.26 -8.14
C ILE A 419 14.94 6.79 -6.76
N GLN A 420 14.13 5.95 -6.14
CA GLN A 420 14.40 5.42 -4.80
C GLN A 420 14.37 3.88 -4.82
N THR A 421 15.23 3.25 -4.01
CA THR A 421 15.10 1.81 -3.72
C THR A 421 14.44 1.65 -2.35
N VAL A 422 13.26 1.04 -2.32
CA VAL A 422 12.44 0.84 -1.11
C VAL A 422 12.20 -0.66 -0.97
N LYS A 423 12.67 -1.27 0.12
CA LYS A 423 12.55 -2.72 0.38
C LYS A 423 13.00 -3.61 -0.80
N GLY A 424 14.05 -3.20 -1.51
CA GLY A 424 14.57 -3.93 -2.67
C GLY A 424 13.86 -3.65 -4.00
N THR A 425 12.78 -2.86 -3.99
CA THR A 425 12.07 -2.40 -5.18
C THR A 425 12.59 -1.03 -5.60
N ARG A 426 13.01 -0.88 -6.86
CA ARG A 426 13.38 0.40 -7.46
C ARG A 426 12.12 1.06 -8.02
N VAL A 427 11.79 2.26 -7.53
CA VAL A 427 10.58 3.04 -7.87
C VAL A 427 10.97 4.31 -8.61
#